data_AF-A0A1I8G0I0-F1
#
_entry.id   AF-A0A1I8G0I0-F1
#
_cell.length_a   1.000
_cell.length_b   1.000
_cell.length_c   1.000
_cell.angle_alpha   90.00
_cell.angle_beta   90.00
_cell.angle_gamma   90.00
#
_symmetry.space_group_name_H-M   'P 1'
#
loop_
_entity.id
_entity.type
_entity.pdbx_description
1 polymer ?
#
loop_
_entity_poly.entity_id
_entity_poly.type
_entity_poly.pdbx_seq_one_letter_code
_entity_poly.pdbx_strand_id
1 'polypeptide(L)'
;MGKFKPRCFFDVALPGEDGDVNPPPKTVHRIVFELFNDVVPLTCENFRHLCLGDKVSSENPGQSLHYKDSIFHRVIKGFMIQGGDIAKRDGTGGESIYGGRFK
;
A
#
# COMPACT_ATOMS: atom_id res chain seq x y z
N MET A 1 13.38 -27.99 -1.33
CA MET A 1 12.39 -27.30 -2.16
C MET A 1 12.15 -25.92 -1.55
N GLY A 2 12.41 -24.83 -2.28
CA GLY A 2 12.23 -23.48 -1.72
C GLY A 2 10.75 -23.21 -1.41
N LYS A 3 10.45 -22.65 -0.24
CA LYS A 3 9.08 -22.26 0.13
C LYS A 3 8.59 -21.16 -0.83
N PHE A 4 7.33 -21.26 -1.29
CA PHE A 4 6.72 -20.26 -2.18
C PHE A 4 6.56 -18.93 -1.44
N LYS A 5 7.11 -17.86 -2.02
CA LYS A 5 7.00 -16.50 -1.52
C LYS A 5 6.21 -15.63 -2.51
N PRO A 6 5.03 -15.11 -2.13
CA PRO A 6 4.25 -14.22 -2.97
C PRO A 6 5.03 -12.96 -3.34
N ARG A 7 4.77 -12.42 -4.52
CA ARG A 7 5.27 -11.11 -4.94
C ARG A 7 4.12 -10.15 -5.21
N CYS A 8 4.26 -8.92 -4.73
CA CYS A 8 3.35 -7.82 -5.02
C CYS A 8 4.13 -6.68 -5.69
N PHE A 9 3.44 -5.74 -6.31
CA PHE A 9 4.10 -4.59 -6.93
C PHE A 9 3.29 -3.32 -6.75
N PHE A 10 3.98 -2.19 -6.75
CA PHE A 10 3.40 -0.87 -6.90
C PHE A 10 3.91 -0.25 -8.18
N ASP A 11 2.97 0.29 -8.96
CA ASP A 11 3.27 1.23 -10.03
C ASP A 11 3.12 2.63 -9.45
N VAL A 12 4.26 3.28 -9.22
CA VAL A 12 4.35 4.58 -8.53
C VAL A 12 4.62 5.65 -9.55
N ALA A 13 3.83 6.71 -9.50
CA ALA A 13 4.03 7.86 -10.33
C ALA A 13 4.48 9.05 -9.48
N LEU A 14 5.38 9.86 -10.04
CA LEU A 14 5.84 11.09 -9.40
C LEU A 14 4.94 12.25 -9.80
N PRO A 15 4.62 13.19 -8.90
CA PRO A 15 3.85 14.37 -9.25
C PRO A 15 4.58 15.21 -10.32
N GLY A 16 3.83 16.05 -11.03
CA GLY A 16 4.40 17.06 -11.92
C GLY A 16 5.31 18.04 -11.18
N GLU A 17 6.03 18.89 -11.93
CA GLU A 17 6.94 19.90 -11.35
C GLU A 17 6.21 20.91 -10.44
N ASP A 18 4.91 21.09 -10.65
CA ASP A 18 3.98 21.91 -9.88
C ASP A 18 3.36 21.18 -8.68
N GLY A 19 3.66 19.89 -8.49
CA GLY A 19 3.03 19.06 -7.48
C GLY A 19 1.62 18.59 -7.86
N ASP A 20 1.11 18.96 -9.04
CA ASP A 20 -0.20 18.50 -9.52
C ASP A 20 -0.09 17.06 -10.06
N VAL A 21 -1.11 16.27 -9.76
CA VAL A 21 -1.30 14.91 -10.29
C VAL A 21 -2.17 14.93 -11.54
N ASN A 22 -2.66 16.11 -11.94
CA ASN A 22 -3.36 16.38 -13.18
C ASN A 22 -2.54 17.39 -14.04
N PRO A 23 -2.21 17.07 -15.31
CA PRO A 23 -2.51 15.84 -16.03
C PRO A 23 -1.80 14.62 -15.42
N PRO A 24 -2.27 13.40 -15.73
CA PRO A 24 -1.72 12.19 -15.16
C PRO A 24 -0.19 12.12 -15.36
N PRO A 25 0.53 11.65 -14.33
CA PRO A 25 1.98 11.69 -14.32
C PRO A 25 2.58 10.91 -15.49
N LYS A 26 3.53 11.55 -16.18
CA LYS A 26 4.11 11.05 -17.44
C LYS A 26 4.99 9.82 -17.27
N THR A 27 5.48 9.58 -16.06
CA THR A 27 6.43 8.49 -15.77
C THR A 27 5.93 7.66 -14.59
N VAL A 28 5.88 6.35 -14.80
CA VAL A 28 5.53 5.35 -13.79
C VAL A 28 6.74 4.46 -13.55
N HIS A 29 7.05 4.22 -12.28
CA HIS A 29 8.13 3.35 -11.83
C HIS A 29 7.58 2.19 -11.02
N ARG A 30 8.08 0.98 -11.29
CA ARG A 30 7.63 -0.22 -10.59
C ARG A 30 8.52 -0.58 -9.42
N ILE A 31 7.91 -0.76 -8.25
CA ILE A 31 8.53 -1.35 -7.07
C ILE A 31 7.95 -2.76 -6.92
N VAL A 32 8.80 -3.78 -6.75
CA VAL A 32 8.37 -5.17 -6.53
C VAL A 32 8.79 -5.62 -5.14
N PHE A 33 7.87 -6.23 -4.41
CA PHE A 33 8.06 -6.73 -3.05
C PHE A 33 8.01 -8.26 -3.06
N GLU A 34 8.98 -8.93 -2.43
CA GLU A 34 8.87 -10.33 -2.04
C GLU A 34 8.33 -10.41 -0.61
N LEU A 35 7.28 -11.19 -0.40
CA LEU A 35 6.65 -11.35 0.90
C LEU A 35 7.17 -12.60 1.62
N PHE A 36 7.68 -12.44 2.84
CA PHE A 36 8.18 -13.53 3.68
C PHE A 36 7.04 -14.20 4.44
N ASN A 37 6.07 -14.74 3.69
CA ASN A 37 4.86 -15.38 4.23
C ASN A 37 5.17 -16.63 5.08
N ASP A 38 6.33 -17.24 4.88
CA ASP A 38 6.81 -18.34 5.70
C ASP A 38 7.31 -17.92 7.09
N VAL A 39 7.54 -16.62 7.29
CA VAL A 39 7.97 -16.01 8.57
C VAL A 39 6.82 -15.25 9.21
N VAL A 40 6.14 -14.39 8.44
CA VAL A 40 5.06 -13.50 8.91
C VAL A 40 3.80 -13.65 8.06
N PRO A 41 3.09 -14.81 8.13
CA PRO A 41 1.98 -15.12 7.23
C PRO A 41 0.85 -14.10 7.32
N LEU A 42 0.47 -13.68 8.53
CA LEU A 42 -0.64 -12.75 8.76
C LEU A 42 -0.35 -11.36 8.17
N THR A 43 0.86 -10.84 8.40
CA THR A 43 1.30 -9.56 7.82
C THR A 43 1.38 -9.62 6.30
N CYS A 44 1.89 -10.72 5.75
CA CYS A 44 2.00 -10.90 4.30
C CYS A 44 0.63 -10.98 3.64
N GLU A 45 -0.32 -11.73 4.22
CA GLU A 45 -1.68 -11.80 3.69
C GLU A 45 -2.38 -10.44 3.76
N ASN A 46 -2.23 -9.69 4.86
CA ASN A 46 -2.73 -8.32 4.94
C ASN A 46 -2.18 -7.43 3.82
N PHE A 47 -0.85 -7.39 3.64
CA PHE A 47 -0.25 -6.57 2.60
C PHE A 47 -0.68 -7.00 1.19
N ARG A 48 -0.75 -8.32 0.94
CA ARG A 48 -1.15 -8.89 -0.34
C ARG A 48 -2.58 -8.51 -0.71
N HIS A 49 -3.53 -8.62 0.21
CA HIS A 49 -4.93 -8.25 -0.02
C HIS A 49 -5.11 -6.74 -0.16
N LEU A 50 -4.35 -5.92 0.59
CA LEU A 50 -4.33 -4.48 0.38
C LEU A 50 -3.75 -4.09 -1.00
N CYS A 51 -2.88 -4.91 -1.60
CA CYS A 51 -2.45 -4.72 -2.99
C CYS A 51 -3.51 -5.14 -4.02
N LEU A 52 -4.39 -6.09 -3.68
CA LEU A 52 -5.45 -6.59 -4.57
C LEU A 52 -6.72 -5.72 -4.54
N GLY A 53 -7.04 -5.13 -3.39
CA GLY A 53 -8.27 -4.37 -3.20
C GLY A 53 -9.53 -5.23 -3.09
N ASP A 54 -9.38 -6.51 -2.75
CA ASP A 54 -10.46 -7.52 -2.73
C ASP A 54 -11.15 -7.64 -1.35
N LYS A 55 -10.85 -6.72 -0.43
CA LYS A 55 -11.46 -6.62 0.90
C LYS A 55 -12.15 -5.26 1.06
N VAL A 56 -13.10 -5.20 1.98
CA VAL A 56 -13.88 -3.99 2.31
C VAL A 56 -13.60 -3.56 3.73
N SER A 57 -13.63 -2.25 3.95
CA SER A 57 -13.40 -1.64 5.26
C SER A 57 -14.54 -2.01 6.20
N SER A 58 -14.19 -2.42 7.42
CA SER A 58 -15.18 -2.64 8.48
C SER A 58 -15.56 -1.33 9.17
N GLU A 59 -14.67 -0.34 9.14
CA GLU A 59 -14.88 0.99 9.73
C GLU A 59 -15.64 1.93 8.78
N ASN A 60 -15.51 1.75 7.46
CA ASN A 60 -16.10 2.59 6.41
C ASN A 60 -16.85 1.72 5.38
N PRO A 61 -18.12 1.36 5.63
CA PRO A 61 -18.89 0.50 4.73
C PRO A 61 -18.92 1.03 3.29
N GLY A 62 -18.59 0.17 2.33
CA GLY A 62 -18.53 0.51 0.91
C GLY A 62 -17.17 1.00 0.41
N GLN A 63 -16.20 1.25 1.30
CA GLN A 63 -14.83 1.55 0.92
C GLN A 63 -14.01 0.26 0.74
N SER A 64 -13.32 0.12 -0.39
CA SER A 64 -12.36 -0.96 -0.63
C SER A 64 -11.06 -0.72 0.16
N LEU A 65 -10.52 -1.77 0.76
CA LEU A 65 -9.21 -1.77 1.39
C LEU A 65 -8.14 -2.02 0.31
N HIS A 66 -7.67 -0.94 -0.32
CA HIS A 66 -6.77 -1.00 -1.47
C HIS A 66 -5.71 0.10 -1.44
N TYR A 67 -4.45 -0.25 -1.70
CA TYR A 67 -3.35 0.71 -1.85
C TYR A 67 -3.40 1.52 -3.13
N LYS A 68 -4.16 1.11 -4.15
CA LYS A 68 -4.31 1.88 -5.37
C LYS A 68 -4.83 3.28 -5.05
N ASP A 69 -4.23 4.28 -5.69
CA ASP A 69 -4.51 5.71 -5.49
C ASP A 69 -4.14 6.27 -4.10
N SER A 70 -3.57 5.44 -3.21
CA SER A 70 -2.91 5.91 -1.97
C SER A 70 -1.55 6.56 -2.27
N ILE A 71 -1.05 7.36 -1.33
CA ILE A 71 0.22 8.10 -1.50
C ILE A 71 1.27 7.72 -0.46
N PHE A 72 2.52 8.00 -0.80
CA PHE A 72 3.60 8.11 0.18
C PHE A 72 3.54 9.49 0.84
N HIS A 73 2.80 9.60 1.94
CA HIS A 73 2.58 10.87 2.64
C HIS A 73 3.81 11.36 3.42
N ARG A 74 4.84 10.52 3.61
CA ARG A 74 6.05 10.90 4.33
C ARG A 74 7.31 10.32 3.67
N VAL A 75 8.25 11.21 3.32
CA VAL A 75 9.52 10.87 2.66
C VAL A 75 10.66 11.52 3.44
N ILE A 76 11.63 10.72 3.90
CA ILE A 76 12.81 11.20 4.62
C ILE A 76 14.05 10.77 3.86
N LYS A 77 14.79 11.77 3.35
CA LYS A 77 16.03 11.56 2.61
C LYS A 77 17.05 10.82 3.49
N GLY A 78 17.62 9.75 2.94
CA GLY A 78 18.61 8.92 3.65
C GLY A 78 18.01 7.95 4.66
N PHE A 79 16.68 7.80 4.72
CA PHE A 79 16.04 6.89 5.65
C PHE A 79 14.96 6.03 4.98
N MET A 80 13.77 6.57 4.73
CA MET A 80 12.63 5.77 4.27
C MET A 80 11.53 6.60 3.60
N ILE A 81 10.63 5.90 2.92
CA ILE A 81 9.33 6.39 2.47
C ILE A 81 8.22 5.63 3.20
N GLN A 82 7.14 6.32 3.55
CA GLN A 82 6.01 5.78 4.29
C GLN A 82 4.72 6.12 3.55
N GLY A 83 3.87 5.10 3.40
CA GLY A 83 2.56 5.16 2.78
C GLY A 83 1.59 4.21 3.46
N GLY A 84 0.55 3.79 2.75
CA GLY A 84 -0.41 2.79 3.24
C GLY A 84 -1.57 3.35 4.08
N ASP A 85 -1.63 4.66 4.29
CA ASP A 85 -2.83 5.34 4.80
C ASP A 85 -3.81 5.58 3.65
N ILE A 86 -4.73 4.65 3.49
CA ILE A 86 -5.75 4.62 2.42
C ILE A 86 -6.91 5.57 2.72
N ALA A 87 -7.12 5.91 3.99
CA ALA A 87 -8.31 6.66 4.43
C ALA A 87 -8.05 8.17 4.51
N LYS A 88 -6.98 8.58 5.21
CA LYS A 88 -6.72 9.99 5.53
C LYS A 88 -5.52 10.57 4.81
N ARG A 89 -4.61 9.72 4.32
CA ARG A 89 -3.41 10.09 3.57
C ARG A 89 -2.46 11.03 4.34
N ASP A 90 -2.51 11.01 5.67
CA ASP A 90 -1.69 11.85 6.55
C ASP A 90 -0.89 11.04 7.59
N GLY A 91 -1.10 9.72 7.64
CA GLY A 91 -0.45 8.79 8.55
C GLY A 91 -1.26 8.49 9.82
N THR A 92 -2.46 9.06 9.96
CA THR A 92 -3.35 8.82 11.12
C THR A 92 -4.50 7.86 10.82
N GLY A 93 -4.63 7.41 9.57
CA GLY A 93 -5.65 6.45 9.13
C GLY A 93 -5.10 5.06 8.79
N GLY A 94 -5.90 4.33 8.01
CA GLY A 94 -5.60 2.96 7.57
C GLY A 94 -6.25 1.89 8.45
N GLU A 95 -6.57 0.76 7.81
CA GLU A 95 -7.23 -0.37 8.44
C GLU A 95 -6.61 -1.66 7.87
N SER A 96 -6.48 -2.70 8.70
CA SER A 96 -6.11 -4.03 8.21
C SER A 96 -7.31 -4.78 7.63
N ILE A 97 -7.03 -5.82 6.84
CA ILE A 97 -8.07 -6.69 6.29
C ILE A 97 -8.82 -7.51 7.35
N TYR A 98 -8.36 -7.47 8.59
CA TYR A 98 -8.92 -8.21 9.72
C TYR A 98 -9.84 -7.35 10.60
N GLY A 99 -10.04 -6.08 10.24
CA GLY A 99 -10.75 -5.08 11.05
C GLY A 99 -9.79 -4.39 12.03
N GLY A 100 -9.64 -3.07 11.88
CA GLY A 100 -8.75 -2.27 12.73
C GLY A 100 -7.29 -2.76 12.70
N ARG A 101 -6.68 -2.89 13.89
CA ARG A 101 -5.27 -3.34 14.08
C ARG A 101 -5.19 -4.83 14.41
N PHE A 102 -4.10 -5.48 14.01
CA PHE A 102 -3.79 -6.86 14.36
C PHE A 102 -2.42 -6.97 15.04
N LYS A 103 -2.18 -8.10 15.74
CA LYS A 103 -0.93 -8.42 16.45
C LYS A 103 -0.18 -9.53 15.74
#